data_AF-H6Q6A2-F1
#
_entry.id   AF-H6Q6A2-F1
#
_cell.length_a   1.000
_cell.length_b   1.000
_cell.length_c   1.000
_cell.angle_alpha   90.00
_cell.angle_beta   90.00
_cell.angle_gamma   90.00
#
_symmetry.space_group_name_H-M   'P 1'
#
loop_
_entity.id
_entity.type
_entity.pdbx_description
1 polymer ?
#
loop_
_entity_poly.entity_id
_entity_poly.type
_entity_poly.pdbx_seq_one_letter_code
_entity_poly.pdbx_strand_id
1 'polypeptide(L)'
;MECNAVVEYLGERGVKAERKSIEMVVATVGALKIGFWCPREEFPHFDDVEEVRRSLGVDTLDVLIVVSFRPYVLVDYLYSLFERAQRWYGMKIDVRLLGVSSVELETGLEDALARAFVEKPQKLGNGVASEYLCPQCGAGPLYLFREEKFFSRKYRGRVIESIYGCNSCSFRVRRVDLLD
;
A
#
# COMPACT_ATOMS: atom_id res chain seq x y z
N MET A 1 7.96 16.04 8.08
CA MET A 1 8.39 15.14 9.20
C MET A 1 7.88 13.73 9.00
N GLU A 2 6.66 13.60 8.50
CA GLU A 2 5.92 12.40 8.14
C GLU A 2 6.78 11.35 7.42
N CYS A 3 7.48 11.73 6.35
CA CYS A 3 8.31 10.78 5.59
C CYS A 3 9.52 10.23 6.39
N ASN A 4 9.96 10.87 7.48
CA ASN A 4 10.97 10.28 8.37
C ASN A 4 10.32 9.19 9.24
N ALA A 5 9.13 9.47 9.80
CA ALA A 5 8.37 8.49 10.57
C ALA A 5 7.94 7.29 9.72
N VAL A 6 7.64 7.49 8.43
CA VAL A 6 7.41 6.40 7.47
C VAL A 6 8.64 5.50 7.35
N VAL A 7 9.83 6.07 7.18
CA VAL A 7 11.08 5.28 7.06
C VAL A 7 11.36 4.51 8.34
N GLU A 8 11.16 5.13 9.50
CA GLU A 8 11.32 4.49 10.81
C GLU A 8 10.34 3.32 10.97
N TYR A 9 9.05 3.54 10.69
CA TYR A 9 8.03 2.49 10.75
C TYR A 9 8.33 1.31 9.81
N LEU A 10 8.77 1.59 8.58
CA LEU A 10 9.16 0.54 7.63
C LEU A 10 10.38 -0.23 8.12
N GLY A 11 11.33 0.45 8.76
CA GLY A 11 12.49 -0.16 9.40
C GLY A 11 12.10 -1.12 10.53
N GLU A 12 11.15 -0.73 11.39
CA GLU A 12 10.59 -1.60 12.45
C GLU A 12 9.93 -2.86 11.88
N ARG A 13 9.29 -2.74 10.71
CA ARG A 13 8.67 -3.85 9.96
C ARG A 13 9.67 -4.66 9.11
N GLY A 14 10.96 -4.35 9.17
CA GLY A 14 11.99 -5.01 8.36
C GLY A 14 11.80 -4.83 6.85
N VAL A 15 11.07 -3.80 6.43
CA VAL A 15 10.79 -3.49 5.02
C VAL A 15 11.86 -2.56 4.48
N LYS A 16 12.48 -2.95 3.36
CA LYS A 16 13.48 -2.10 2.68
C LYS A 16 12.79 -0.88 2.06
N ALA A 17 13.21 0.30 2.49
CA ALA A 17 12.74 1.58 2.00
C ALA A 17 13.90 2.40 1.40
N GLU A 18 13.64 3.05 0.27
CA GLU A 18 14.55 3.98 -0.40
C GLU A 18 13.89 5.35 -0.47
N ARG A 19 14.59 6.40 -0.05
CA ARG A 19 14.10 7.77 -0.21
C ARG A 19 14.41 8.27 -1.62
N LYS A 20 13.37 8.58 -2.41
CA LYS A 20 13.50 9.13 -3.77
C LYS A 20 13.58 10.65 -3.79
N SER A 21 12.86 11.30 -2.87
CA SER A 21 12.92 12.75 -2.68
C SER A 21 12.60 13.10 -1.23
N ILE A 22 12.58 14.38 -0.87
CA ILE A 22 12.24 14.82 0.49
C ILE A 22 10.79 14.49 0.87
N GLU A 23 9.91 14.33 -0.12
CA GLU A 23 8.49 14.04 0.04
C GLU A 23 8.13 12.62 -0.39
N MET A 24 9.09 11.82 -0.86
CA MET A 24 8.80 10.53 -1.47
C MET A 24 9.72 9.43 -0.94
N VAL A 25 9.09 8.37 -0.42
CA VAL A 25 9.74 7.14 0.02
C VAL A 25 9.15 5.98 -0.77
N VAL A 26 9.99 5.09 -1.27
CA VAL A 26 9.57 3.89 -2.00
C VAL A 26 10.02 2.66 -1.21
N ALA A 27 9.06 1.82 -0.86
CA ALA A 27 9.30 0.53 -0.22
C ALA A 27 9.13 -0.60 -1.23
N THR A 28 9.94 -1.64 -1.10
CA THR A 28 9.83 -2.85 -1.93
C THR A 28 9.68 -4.08 -1.05
N VAL A 29 8.62 -4.86 -1.28
CA VAL A 29 8.36 -6.12 -0.58
C VAL A 29 8.11 -7.21 -1.62
N GLY A 30 9.08 -8.12 -1.78
CA GLY A 30 9.10 -9.02 -2.93
C GLY A 30 9.25 -8.22 -4.22
N ALA A 31 8.29 -8.36 -5.14
CA ALA A 31 8.14 -7.55 -6.35
C ALA A 31 7.11 -6.41 -6.21
N LEU A 32 6.44 -6.28 -5.05
CA LEU A 32 5.47 -5.22 -4.80
C LEU A 32 6.19 -3.90 -4.52
N LYS A 33 5.88 -2.87 -5.30
CA LYS A 33 6.43 -1.51 -5.13
C LYS A 33 5.39 -0.60 -4.50
N ILE A 34 5.68 -0.07 -3.32
CA ILE A 34 4.79 0.80 -2.56
C ILE A 34 5.44 2.17 -2.45
N GLY A 35 4.77 3.20 -2.95
CA GLY A 35 5.17 4.59 -2.75
C GLY A 35 4.49 5.19 -1.53
N PHE A 36 5.20 6.02 -0.80
CA PHE A 36 4.70 6.85 0.29
C PHE A 36 5.03 8.30 -0.06
N TRP A 37 3.99 9.08 -0.35
CA TRP A 37 4.11 10.50 -0.66
C TRP A 37 3.66 11.32 0.54
N CYS A 38 4.56 12.12 1.08
CA CYS A 38 4.33 13.03 2.20
C CYS A 38 4.54 14.48 1.74
N PRO A 39 3.52 15.10 1.12
CA PRO A 39 3.64 16.47 0.63
C PRO A 39 3.85 17.45 1.79
N ARG A 40 4.70 18.46 1.58
CA ARG A 40 4.93 19.55 2.53
C ARG A 40 3.87 20.62 2.45
N GLU A 41 3.35 20.85 1.25
CA GLU A 41 2.23 21.75 1.03
C GLU A 41 0.91 21.06 1.39
N GLU A 42 -0.03 21.82 1.95
CA GLU A 42 -1.35 21.27 2.29
C GLU A 42 -2.13 20.83 1.04
N PHE A 43 -1.92 21.56 -0.07
CA PHE A 43 -2.53 21.30 -1.37
C PHE A 43 -1.51 21.48 -2.51
N PRO A 44 -0.63 20.49 -2.73
CA PRO A 44 0.27 20.47 -3.88
C PRO A 44 -0.54 20.48 -5.18
N HIS A 45 -0.14 21.32 -6.12
CA HIS A 45 -0.74 21.42 -7.45
C HIS A 45 0.11 20.66 -8.46
N PHE A 46 -0.56 19.90 -9.32
CA PHE A 46 -0.01 19.34 -10.55
C PHE A 46 -0.79 19.93 -11.73
N ASP A 47 -0.06 20.48 -12.70
CA ASP A 47 -0.64 21.09 -13.90
C ASP A 47 -1.28 20.01 -14.78
N ASP A 48 -0.61 18.86 -14.91
CA ASP A 48 -1.05 17.73 -15.72
C ASP A 48 -0.65 16.37 -15.13
N VAL A 49 -1.07 15.29 -15.80
CA VAL A 49 -0.77 13.93 -15.38
C VAL A 49 0.70 13.55 -15.61
N GLU A 50 1.39 14.17 -16.57
CA GLU A 50 2.81 13.90 -16.83
C GLU A 50 3.69 14.39 -15.70
N GLU A 51 3.31 15.51 -15.07
CA GLU A 51 3.94 16.00 -13.86
C GLU A 51 3.76 15.02 -12.71
N VAL A 52 2.55 14.47 -12.51
CA VAL A 52 2.31 13.42 -11.50
C VAL A 52 3.18 12.19 -11.75
N ARG A 53 3.27 11.74 -13.01
CA ARG A 53 4.09 10.59 -13.40
C ARG A 53 5.56 10.81 -13.10
N ARG A 54 6.09 12.00 -13.42
CA ARG A 54 7.49 12.37 -13.15
C ARG A 54 7.78 12.53 -11.65
N SER A 55 6.91 13.23 -10.93
CA SER A 55 7.12 13.58 -9.52
C SER A 55 6.87 12.42 -8.57
N LEU A 56 5.83 11.62 -8.82
CA LEU A 56 5.41 10.52 -7.93
C LEU A 56 5.77 9.13 -8.45
N GLY A 57 6.21 9.00 -9.70
CA GLY A 57 6.64 7.73 -10.29
C GLY A 57 5.52 6.69 -10.42
N VAL A 58 4.26 7.14 -10.55
CA VAL A 58 3.05 6.30 -10.42
C VAL A 58 2.96 5.14 -11.43
N ASP A 59 3.66 5.22 -12.56
CA ASP A 59 3.72 4.12 -13.53
C ASP A 59 4.49 2.90 -13.03
N THR A 60 5.37 3.11 -12.05
CA THR A 60 6.26 2.06 -11.53
C THR A 60 5.77 1.48 -10.21
N LEU A 61 4.73 2.07 -9.62
CA LEU A 61 4.20 1.71 -8.32
C LEU A 61 2.98 0.82 -8.46
N ASP A 62 2.81 -0.10 -7.52
CA ASP A 62 1.59 -0.87 -7.38
C ASP A 62 0.57 -0.17 -6.48
N VAL A 63 1.08 0.50 -5.45
CA VAL A 63 0.30 1.24 -4.46
C VAL A 63 1.01 2.54 -4.15
N LEU A 64 0.26 3.64 -4.10
CA LEU A 64 0.73 4.93 -3.60
C LEU A 64 -0.09 5.31 -2.37
N ILE A 65 0.60 5.47 -1.24
CA ILE A 65 0.05 5.87 0.04
C ILE A 65 0.33 7.37 0.22
N VAL A 66 -0.72 8.17 0.27
CA VAL A 66 -0.64 9.61 0.52
C VAL A 66 -0.72 9.85 2.02
N VAL A 67 0.34 10.43 2.58
CA VAL A 67 0.50 10.70 4.01
C VAL A 67 0.42 12.19 4.25
N SER A 68 -0.73 12.69 4.70
CA SER A 68 -0.92 14.12 4.95
C SER A 68 -1.99 14.38 6.01
N PHE A 69 -2.21 15.64 6.38
CA PHE A 69 -3.31 16.00 7.28
C PHE A 69 -4.70 15.74 6.66
N ARG A 70 -4.82 15.87 5.33
CA ARG A 70 -6.07 15.66 4.56
C ARG A 70 -5.81 14.71 3.38
N PRO A 71 -5.48 13.43 3.65
CA PRO A 71 -4.99 12.53 2.62
C PRO A 71 -6.06 12.22 1.57
N TYR A 72 -7.33 12.15 1.97
CA TYR A 72 -8.42 11.81 1.06
C TYR A 72 -8.70 12.88 0.01
N VAL A 73 -8.51 14.17 0.34
CA VAL A 73 -8.66 15.24 -0.65
C VAL A 73 -7.58 15.13 -1.73
N LEU A 74 -6.35 14.80 -1.34
CA LEU A 74 -5.25 14.57 -2.27
C LEU A 74 -5.45 13.28 -3.08
N VAL A 75 -5.96 12.22 -2.47
CA VAL A 75 -6.30 10.98 -3.17
C VAL A 75 -7.38 11.24 -4.23
N ASP A 76 -8.45 11.96 -3.89
CA ASP A 76 -9.51 12.30 -4.85
C ASP A 76 -9.01 13.21 -5.97
N TYR A 77 -8.12 14.15 -5.66
CA TYR A 77 -7.46 14.99 -6.64
C TYR A 77 -6.62 14.16 -7.64
N LEU A 78 -5.81 13.24 -7.15
CA LEU A 78 -5.03 12.33 -8.00
C LEU A 78 -5.94 11.41 -8.83
N TYR A 79 -7.01 10.86 -8.25
CA TYR A 79 -7.99 10.08 -9.00
C TYR A 79 -8.61 10.89 -10.14
N SER A 80 -9.00 12.14 -9.89
CA SER A 80 -9.52 13.05 -10.93
C SER A 80 -8.53 13.28 -12.07
N LEU A 81 -7.23 13.41 -11.75
CA LEU A 81 -6.18 13.51 -12.77
C LEU A 81 -6.06 12.21 -13.58
N PHE A 82 -6.08 11.05 -12.93
CA PHE A 82 -5.95 9.74 -13.60
C PHE A 82 -7.17 9.42 -14.47
N GLU A 83 -8.38 9.72 -13.99
CA GLU A 83 -9.59 9.55 -14.80
C GLU A 83 -9.58 10.45 -16.03
N ARG A 84 -9.13 11.71 -15.89
CA ARG A 84 -8.95 12.60 -17.04
C ARG A 84 -7.92 12.03 -18.01
N ALA A 85 -6.78 11.55 -17.51
CA ALA A 85 -5.75 10.95 -18.35
C ALA A 85 -6.27 9.75 -19.16
N GLN A 86 -7.08 8.89 -18.53
CA GLN A 86 -7.70 7.76 -19.21
C GLN A 86 -8.73 8.21 -20.26
N ARG A 87 -9.62 9.15 -19.92
CA ARG A 87 -10.70 9.60 -20.82
C ARG A 87 -10.18 10.37 -22.04
N TRP A 88 -9.22 11.27 -21.83
CA TRP A 88 -8.77 12.19 -22.87
C TRP A 88 -7.57 11.67 -23.66
N TYR A 89 -6.68 10.89 -23.03
CA TYR A 89 -5.43 10.43 -23.63
C TYR A 89 -5.33 8.90 -23.75
N GLY A 90 -6.34 8.15 -23.29
CA GLY A 90 -6.30 6.68 -23.27
C GLY A 90 -5.24 6.10 -22.33
N MET A 91 -4.68 6.93 -21.43
CA MET A 91 -3.60 6.54 -20.54
C MET A 91 -4.16 5.88 -19.28
N LYS A 92 -3.83 4.59 -19.08
CA LYS A 92 -4.23 3.86 -17.87
C LYS A 92 -3.08 3.83 -16.86
N ILE A 93 -3.31 4.43 -15.70
CA ILE A 93 -2.39 4.40 -14.55
C ILE A 93 -2.89 3.33 -13.58
N ASP A 94 -2.18 2.21 -13.48
CA ASP A 94 -2.54 1.03 -12.68
C ASP A 94 -1.94 1.06 -11.26
N VAL A 95 -2.14 2.18 -10.56
CA VAL A 95 -1.69 2.36 -9.17
C VAL A 95 -2.89 2.43 -8.23
N ARG A 96 -2.83 1.72 -7.11
CA ARG A 96 -3.83 1.84 -6.04
C ARG A 96 -3.51 3.04 -5.16
N LEU A 97 -4.45 3.97 -5.00
CA LEU A 97 -4.29 5.09 -4.09
C LEU A 97 -4.88 4.76 -2.71
N LEU A 98 -4.11 5.03 -1.66
CA LEU A 98 -4.50 4.93 -0.26
C LEU A 98 -4.17 6.23 0.47
N GLY A 99 -4.95 6.58 1.49
CA GLY A 99 -4.73 7.76 2.31
C GLY A 99 -4.41 7.40 3.76
N VAL A 100 -3.46 8.11 4.36
CA VAL A 100 -3.09 8.01 5.77
C VAL A 100 -3.06 9.40 6.38
N SER A 101 -3.83 9.60 7.44
CA SER A 101 -3.83 10.87 8.17
C SER A 101 -2.56 10.98 9.01
N SER A 102 -1.88 12.12 8.93
CA SER A 102 -0.72 12.40 9.78
C SER A 102 -1.09 12.51 11.27
N VAL A 103 -2.38 12.71 11.60
CA VAL A 103 -2.87 12.75 12.99
C VAL A 103 -2.80 11.37 13.66
N GLU A 104 -3.07 10.31 12.89
CA GLU A 104 -3.08 8.92 13.36
C GLU A 104 -2.06 8.10 12.56
N LEU A 105 -0.85 8.66 12.42
CA LEU A 105 0.13 8.16 11.46
C LEU A 105 0.49 6.69 11.71
N GLU A 106 0.70 6.30 12.97
CA GLU A 106 1.22 4.97 13.30
C GLU A 106 0.21 3.86 12.99
N THR A 107 -1.03 4.01 13.47
CA THR A 107 -2.12 3.07 13.21
C THR A 107 -2.56 3.12 11.76
N GLY A 108 -2.58 4.32 11.16
CA GLY A 108 -2.90 4.52 9.76
C GLY A 108 -1.88 3.88 8.80
N LEU A 109 -0.58 3.98 9.10
CA LEU A 109 0.46 3.29 8.33
C LEU A 109 0.35 1.78 8.45
N GLU A 110 0.04 1.25 9.63
CA GLU A 110 -0.18 -0.20 9.82
C GLU A 110 -1.32 -0.71 8.94
N ASP A 111 -2.47 -0.02 8.93
CA ASP A 111 -3.61 -0.41 8.11
C ASP A 111 -3.35 -0.20 6.61
N ALA A 112 -2.70 0.90 6.23
CA ALA A 112 -2.39 1.19 4.81
C ALA A 112 -1.36 0.22 4.23
N LEU A 113 -0.31 -0.11 4.99
CA LEU A 113 0.70 -1.09 4.57
C LEU A 113 0.07 -2.48 4.40
N ALA A 114 -0.75 -2.89 5.37
CA ALA A 114 -1.44 -4.16 5.26
C ALA A 114 -2.42 -4.20 4.07
N ARG A 115 -3.13 -3.11 3.81
CA ARG A 115 -4.01 -2.99 2.63
C ARG A 115 -3.21 -2.99 1.33
N ALA A 116 -2.01 -2.41 1.31
CA ALA A 116 -1.10 -2.48 0.18
C ALA A 116 -0.65 -3.92 -0.12
N PHE A 117 -0.37 -4.72 0.92
CA PHE A 117 -0.02 -6.13 0.75
C PHE A 117 -1.18 -6.95 0.15
N VAL A 118 -2.42 -6.66 0.55
CA VAL A 118 -3.61 -7.33 0.00
C VAL A 118 -3.89 -6.93 -1.45
N GLU A 119 -3.40 -5.79 -1.94
CA GLU A 119 -3.71 -5.29 -3.27
C GLU A 119 -3.17 -6.21 -4.38
N LYS A 120 -1.91 -6.65 -4.30
CA LYS A 120 -1.34 -7.60 -5.26
C LYS A 120 -0.53 -8.70 -4.52
N PRO A 121 -1.19 -9.65 -3.82
CA PRO A 121 -0.53 -10.64 -2.97
C PRO A 121 0.51 -11.49 -3.71
N GLN A 122 0.25 -11.81 -4.98
CA GLN A 122 1.15 -12.54 -5.86
C GLN A 122 2.49 -11.83 -6.11
N LYS A 123 2.58 -10.52 -5.84
CA LYS A 123 3.84 -9.78 -5.91
C LYS A 123 4.66 -9.87 -4.62
N LEU A 124 4.08 -10.32 -3.51
CA LEU A 124 4.81 -10.52 -2.26
C LEU A 124 5.71 -11.75 -2.31
N GLY A 125 5.34 -12.75 -3.12
CA GLY A 125 6.08 -14.00 -3.30
C GLY A 125 5.27 -15.05 -4.06
N ASN A 126 5.80 -16.27 -4.17
CA ASN A 126 5.15 -17.36 -4.92
C ASN A 126 3.93 -17.96 -4.21
N GLY A 127 3.76 -17.68 -2.91
CA GLY A 127 2.70 -18.23 -2.08
C GLY A 127 2.90 -19.71 -1.73
N VAL A 128 2.43 -20.12 -0.57
CA VAL A 128 2.38 -21.53 -0.14
C VAL A 128 0.93 -21.94 -0.01
N ALA A 129 0.55 -23.07 -0.61
CA ALA A 129 -0.80 -23.58 -0.49
C ALA A 129 -1.12 -23.87 0.99
N SER A 130 -2.21 -23.28 1.48
CA SER A 130 -2.72 -23.54 2.83
C SER A 130 -3.72 -24.69 2.82
N GLU A 131 -4.08 -25.14 4.01
CA GLU A 131 -5.17 -26.11 4.24
C GLU A 131 -6.56 -25.54 3.95
N TYR A 132 -6.71 -24.21 3.85
CA TYR A 132 -7.99 -23.56 3.65
C TYR A 132 -8.39 -23.55 2.18
N LEU A 133 -9.63 -23.89 1.86
CA LEU A 133 -10.19 -23.68 0.53
C LEU A 133 -10.62 -22.22 0.34
N CYS A 134 -10.59 -21.73 -0.90
CA CYS A 134 -11.08 -20.40 -1.20
C CYS A 134 -12.58 -20.28 -0.87
N PRO A 135 -12.98 -19.38 0.06
CA PRO A 135 -14.38 -19.25 0.47
C PRO A 135 -15.26 -18.61 -0.63
N GLN A 136 -14.65 -17.95 -1.62
CA GLN A 136 -15.39 -17.30 -2.70
C GLN A 136 -15.72 -18.24 -3.86
N CYS A 137 -14.78 -19.09 -4.30
CA CYS A 137 -14.98 -19.95 -5.48
C CYS A 137 -14.88 -21.45 -5.21
N GLY A 138 -14.31 -21.88 -4.08
CA GLY A 138 -14.11 -23.29 -3.74
C GLY A 138 -13.16 -24.07 -4.68
N ALA A 139 -12.63 -23.45 -5.72
CA ALA A 139 -11.91 -24.12 -6.81
C ALA A 139 -10.48 -24.58 -6.45
N GLY A 140 -10.00 -24.29 -5.26
CA GLY A 140 -8.65 -24.64 -4.83
C GLY A 140 -8.28 -24.03 -3.47
N PRO A 141 -7.05 -24.31 -2.99
CA PRO A 141 -6.57 -23.78 -1.73
C PRO A 141 -6.35 -22.25 -1.80
N LEU A 142 -6.46 -21.61 -0.65
CA LEU A 142 -5.91 -20.28 -0.41
C LEU A 142 -4.39 -20.41 -0.29
N TYR A 143 -3.67 -19.48 -0.89
CA TYR A 143 -2.23 -19.41 -0.81
C TYR A 143 -1.83 -18.34 0.19
N LEU A 144 -0.94 -18.69 1.13
CA LEU A 144 -0.29 -17.77 2.05
C LEU A 144 0.89 -17.10 1.33
N PHE A 145 0.80 -15.81 1.06
CA PHE A 145 1.82 -15.04 0.33
C PHE A 145 2.83 -14.36 1.23
N ARG A 146 2.43 -13.99 2.44
CA ARG A 146 3.29 -13.37 3.43
C ARG A 146 2.74 -13.65 4.83
N GLU A 147 3.63 -13.95 5.75
CA GLU A 147 3.34 -14.01 7.18
C GLU A 147 4.41 -13.19 7.92
N GLU A 148 3.98 -12.39 8.89
CA GLU A 148 4.88 -11.55 9.67
C GLU A 148 4.38 -11.43 11.11
N LYS A 149 5.31 -11.52 12.07
CA LYS A 149 5.04 -11.28 13.49
C LYS A 149 5.62 -9.93 13.91
N PHE A 150 4.80 -9.07 14.48
CA PHE A 150 5.21 -7.74 14.93
C PHE A 150 4.38 -7.26 16.12
N PHE A 151 4.79 -6.16 16.75
CA PHE A 151 4.00 -5.49 17.78
C PHE A 151 3.03 -4.51 17.11
N SER A 152 1.72 -4.77 17.18
CA SER A 152 0.71 -3.90 16.62
C SER A 152 0.44 -2.73 17.56
N ARG A 153 0.56 -1.51 17.03
CA ARG A 153 0.21 -0.30 17.79
C ARG A 153 -1.30 -0.14 17.88
N LYS A 154 -2.03 -0.64 16.87
CA LYS A 154 -3.49 -0.68 16.83
C LYS A 154 -4.09 -1.60 17.89
N TYR A 155 -3.57 -2.82 18.02
CA TYR A 155 -4.06 -3.81 18.99
C TYR A 155 -3.31 -3.78 20.33
N ARG A 156 -2.24 -2.98 20.44
CA ARG A 156 -1.39 -2.83 21.64
C ARG A 156 -0.85 -4.17 22.14
N GLY A 157 -0.47 -5.05 21.23
CA GLY A 157 -0.05 -6.42 21.53
C GLY A 157 0.71 -7.04 20.38
N ARG A 158 1.27 -8.23 20.61
CA ARG A 158 1.95 -8.98 19.54
C ARG A 158 0.91 -9.64 18.64
N VAL A 159 1.12 -9.50 17.34
CA VAL A 159 0.22 -10.07 16.34
C VAL A 159 0.99 -10.86 15.29
N ILE A 160 0.31 -11.83 14.67
CA ILE A 160 0.73 -12.45 13.42
C ILE A 160 -0.20 -11.93 12.33
N GLU A 161 0.37 -11.29 11.33
CA GLU A 161 -0.34 -10.89 10.12
C GLU A 161 -0.03 -11.85 8.99
N SER A 162 -1.07 -12.41 8.40
CA SER A 162 -1.01 -13.31 7.26
C SER A 162 -1.80 -12.75 6.08
N ILE A 163 -1.18 -12.76 4.90
CA ILE A 163 -1.80 -12.31 3.66
C ILE A 163 -2.09 -13.53 2.79
N TYR A 164 -3.37 -13.78 2.54
CA TYR A 164 -3.84 -14.88 1.72
C TYR A 164 -4.44 -14.38 0.40
N GLY A 165 -4.36 -15.20 -0.63
CA GLY A 165 -5.04 -14.98 -1.90
C GLY A 165 -5.43 -16.29 -2.58
N CYS A 166 -6.43 -16.23 -3.45
CA CYS A 166 -6.76 -17.34 -4.34
C CYS A 166 -6.15 -17.10 -5.71
N ASN A 167 -5.49 -18.10 -6.29
CA ASN A 167 -4.96 -18.00 -7.66
C ASN A 167 -6.04 -18.18 -8.73
N SER A 168 -7.19 -18.76 -8.38
CA SER A 168 -8.28 -19.07 -9.31
C SER A 168 -9.36 -17.98 -9.40
N CYS A 169 -9.39 -17.03 -8.45
CA CYS A 169 -10.35 -15.92 -8.46
C CYS A 169 -9.72 -14.66 -7.82
N SER A 170 -10.49 -13.57 -7.71
CA SER A 170 -10.00 -12.32 -7.13
C SER A 170 -10.04 -12.25 -5.60
N PHE A 171 -10.26 -13.37 -4.90
CA PHE A 171 -10.32 -13.38 -3.44
C PHE A 171 -8.95 -13.11 -2.82
N ARG A 172 -8.90 -12.13 -1.92
CA ARG A 172 -7.68 -11.71 -1.21
C ARG A 172 -8.08 -11.31 0.20
N VAL A 173 -7.31 -11.72 1.21
CA VAL A 173 -7.66 -11.44 2.59
C VAL A 173 -6.43 -11.25 3.46
N ARG A 174 -6.52 -10.30 4.39
CA ARG A 174 -5.61 -10.13 5.52
C ARG A 174 -6.23 -10.82 6.72
N ARG A 175 -5.44 -11.67 7.38
CA ARG A 175 -5.77 -12.25 8.69
C ARG A 175 -4.79 -11.69 9.72
N VAL A 176 -5.32 -11.31 10.88
CA VAL A 176 -4.51 -10.86 12.03
C VAL A 176 -4.89 -11.72 13.21
N ASP A 177 -3.93 -12.47 13.73
CA ASP A 177 -4.08 -13.29 14.93
C ASP A 177 -3.38 -12.59 16.10
N LEU A 178 -4.12 -12.34 17.19
CA LEU A 178 -3.57 -11.79 18.43
C LEU A 178 -2.86 -12.90 19.21
N LEU A 179 -1.67 -12.64 19.70
CA LEU A 179 -0.86 -13.61 20.45
C LEU A 179 -0.96 -13.47 21.97
N ASP A 180 -1.76 -12.51 22.43
CA ASP A 180 -1.95 -12.13 23.83
C ASP A 180 -3.44 -12.24 24.23
#